data_AF-A0A1U7NAS2-F1
#
_entry.id   AF-A0A1U7NAS2-F1
#
_cell.length_a   1.000
_cell.length_b   1.000
_cell.length_c   1.000
_cell.angle_alpha   90.00
_cell.angle_beta   90.00
_cell.angle_gamma   90.00
#
_symmetry.space_group_name_H-M   'P 1'
#
loop_
_entity.id
_entity.type
_entity.pdbx_description
1 polymer ?
#
loop_
_entity_poly.entity_id
_entity_poly.type
_entity_poly.pdbx_seq_one_letter_code
_entity_poly.pdbx_strand_id
1 'polypeptide(L)'
;MRLVNQQVVEYLSRLVGRQLSVLDITPTMIFVVALVTISLEVMLADGQVVEEETQLLAKTIDRLTPPEEDDLRQLGPFLIGLLLRQVKRNPTASNCPEWLTLTKPLSDAEKLLLLCFAYDMSAADGEIDPTEQDYLHIVAKHLGIDVRYTAVLEAGFRDEDIQDEQAWEELRSQLHPDQFQYLDMVFVDAARYILDCLEVCSL
;
A
#
# COMPACT_ATOMS: atom_id res chain seq x y z
N MET A 1 13.72 -15.55 -8.63
CA MET A 1 13.42 -14.49 -9.62
C MET A 1 11.94 -14.16 -9.55
N ARG A 2 11.60 -12.90 -9.30
CA ARG A 2 10.23 -12.39 -9.36
C ARG A 2 9.75 -12.46 -10.80
N LEU A 3 8.63 -13.14 -11.06
CA LEU A 3 8.05 -13.21 -12.41
C LEU A 3 7.15 -11.99 -12.61
N VAL A 4 7.70 -10.93 -13.19
CA VAL A 4 6.89 -9.81 -13.69
C VAL A 4 6.18 -10.29 -14.95
N ASN A 5 4.85 -10.40 -14.88
CA ASN A 5 4.06 -10.83 -16.02
C ASN A 5 3.85 -9.67 -17.01
N GLN A 6 3.48 -10.01 -18.25
CA GLN A 6 3.25 -9.00 -19.29
C GLN A 6 2.09 -8.05 -18.96
N GLN A 7 1.11 -8.50 -18.16
CA GLN A 7 -0.03 -7.67 -17.74
C GLN A 7 0.40 -6.51 -16.84
N VAL A 8 1.34 -6.73 -15.92
CA VAL A 8 1.94 -5.67 -15.08
C VAL A 8 2.70 -4.68 -15.95
N VAL A 9 3.45 -5.16 -16.95
CA VAL A 9 4.19 -4.30 -17.87
C VAL A 9 3.25 -3.43 -18.70
N GLU A 10 2.19 -4.01 -19.24
CA GLU A 10 1.18 -3.29 -20.02
C GLU A 10 0.44 -2.26 -19.16
N TYR A 11 0.09 -2.61 -17.92
CA TYR A 11 -0.53 -1.68 -16.99
C TYR A 11 0.38 -0.48 -16.69
N LEU A 12 1.62 -0.74 -16.26
CA LEU A 12 2.58 0.33 -15.94
C LEU A 12 2.91 1.18 -17.18
N SER A 13 2.98 0.57 -18.36
CA SER A 13 3.21 1.32 -19.61
C SER A 13 2.06 2.28 -19.92
N ARG A 14 0.81 1.83 -19.74
CA ARG A 14 -0.38 2.70 -19.91
C ARG A 14 -0.40 3.82 -18.90
N LEU A 15 -0.05 3.52 -17.64
CA LEU A 15 -0.03 4.48 -16.56
C LEU A 15 1.03 5.56 -16.79
N VAL A 16 2.27 5.17 -17.08
CA VAL A 16 3.37 6.14 -17.30
C VAL A 16 3.25 6.84 -18.66
N GLY A 17 2.46 6.30 -19.60
CA GLY A 17 2.31 6.85 -20.95
C GLY A 17 3.55 6.63 -21.84
N ARG A 18 4.43 5.70 -21.45
CA ARG A 18 5.60 5.24 -22.22
C ARG A 18 5.60 3.71 -22.27
N GLN A 19 6.11 3.14 -23.36
CA GLN A 19 6.26 1.68 -23.45
C GLN A 19 7.41 1.22 -22.55
N LEU A 20 7.10 0.41 -21.54
CA LEU A 20 8.07 -0.22 -20.65
C LEU A 20 8.34 -1.66 -21.11
N SER A 21 9.51 -2.17 -20.77
CA SER A 21 9.86 -3.59 -20.85
C SER A 21 9.93 -4.19 -19.44
N VAL A 22 10.02 -5.52 -19.36
CA VAL A 22 10.22 -6.23 -18.08
C VAL A 22 11.50 -5.78 -17.36
N LEU A 23 12.52 -5.36 -18.10
CA LEU A 23 13.80 -4.91 -17.53
C LEU A 23 13.70 -3.51 -16.91
N ASP A 24 12.69 -2.73 -17.30
CA ASP A 24 12.48 -1.38 -16.78
C ASP A 24 11.65 -1.37 -15.48
N ILE A 25 11.21 -2.55 -15.01
CA ILE A 25 10.28 -2.67 -13.89
C ILE A 25 11.00 -3.29 -12.69
N THR A 26 11.13 -2.49 -11.64
CA THR A 26 11.72 -2.94 -10.38
C THR A 26 10.66 -3.45 -9.41
N PRO A 27 11.02 -4.33 -8.47
CA PRO A 27 10.19 -4.70 -7.33
C PRO A 27 9.58 -3.50 -6.59
N THR A 28 10.38 -2.46 -6.35
CA THR A 28 9.98 -1.19 -5.73
C THR A 28 8.89 -0.50 -6.53
N MET A 29 9.06 -0.38 -7.86
CA MET A 29 8.06 0.25 -8.72
C MET A 29 6.70 -0.45 -8.64
N ILE A 30 6.69 -1.78 -8.64
CA ILE A 30 5.45 -2.55 -8.53
C ILE A 30 4.78 -2.27 -7.19
N PHE A 31 5.53 -2.30 -6.09
CA PHE A 31 5.01 -2.05 -4.75
C PHE A 31 4.44 -0.63 -4.64
N VAL A 32 5.22 0.39 -5.01
CA VAL A 32 4.81 1.79 -4.90
C VAL A 32 3.57 2.07 -5.74
N VAL A 33 3.51 1.57 -6.97
CA VAL A 33 2.32 1.76 -7.81
C VAL A 33 1.11 1.02 -7.22
N ALA A 34 1.29 -0.21 -6.72
CA ALA A 34 0.21 -0.95 -6.08
C ALA A 34 -0.32 -0.22 -4.83
N LEU A 35 0.58 0.33 -4.00
CA LEU A 35 0.24 1.13 -2.85
C LEU A 35 -0.59 2.34 -3.29
N VAL A 36 -0.07 3.18 -4.18
CA VAL A 36 -0.78 4.38 -4.65
C VAL A 36 -2.15 4.04 -5.23
N THR A 37 -2.27 2.97 -6.03
CA THR A 37 -3.57 2.56 -6.58
C THR A 37 -4.55 2.16 -5.49
N ILE A 38 -4.14 1.34 -4.52
CA ILE A 38 -5.02 0.89 -3.42
C ILE A 38 -5.42 2.08 -2.54
N SER A 39 -4.45 2.88 -2.13
CA SER A 39 -4.65 4.06 -1.30
C SER A 39 -5.65 5.04 -1.89
N LEU A 40 -5.53 5.32 -3.19
CA LEU A 40 -6.46 6.19 -3.86
C LEU A 40 -7.85 5.58 -3.94
N GLU A 41 -7.99 4.28 -4.23
CA GLU A 41 -9.30 3.64 -4.21
C GLU A 41 -9.96 3.66 -2.82
N VAL A 42 -9.17 3.55 -1.75
CA VAL A 42 -9.64 3.68 -0.36
C VAL A 42 -10.14 5.10 -0.08
N MET A 43 -9.31 6.13 -0.32
CA MET A 43 -9.66 7.56 -0.16
C MET A 43 -10.84 8.04 -1.03
N LEU A 44 -11.31 7.21 -1.94
CA LEU A 44 -12.42 7.52 -2.84
C LEU A 44 -13.65 6.69 -2.55
N ALA A 45 -13.55 5.72 -1.63
CA ALA A 45 -14.65 4.85 -1.27
C ALA A 45 -15.82 5.66 -0.70
N ASP A 46 -15.51 6.69 0.09
CA ASP A 46 -16.45 7.64 0.70
C ASP A 46 -16.77 8.87 -0.21
N GLY A 47 -15.97 9.05 -1.27
CA GLY A 47 -16.07 10.14 -2.23
C GLY A 47 -15.37 11.44 -1.82
N GLN A 48 -14.57 11.45 -0.74
CA GLN A 48 -13.81 12.62 -0.28
C GLN A 48 -12.34 12.29 -0.10
N VAL A 49 -11.49 12.95 -0.89
CA VAL A 49 -10.04 12.87 -0.67
C VAL A 49 -9.63 13.92 0.35
N VAL A 50 -9.16 13.49 1.51
CA VAL A 50 -8.69 14.38 2.59
C VAL A 50 -7.22 14.79 2.34
N GLU A 51 -6.86 16.02 2.72
CA GLU A 51 -5.53 16.56 2.43
C GLU A 51 -4.44 15.82 3.22
N GLU A 52 -4.73 15.51 4.48
CA GLU A 52 -3.88 14.79 5.42
C GLU A 52 -3.47 13.42 4.88
N GLU A 53 -4.44 12.63 4.39
CA GLU A 53 -4.16 11.32 3.79
C GLU A 53 -3.30 11.46 2.54
N THR A 54 -3.58 12.45 1.68
CA THR A 54 -2.81 12.69 0.46
C THR A 54 -1.36 13.08 0.78
N GLN A 55 -1.16 13.90 1.81
CA GLN A 55 0.16 14.28 2.30
C GLN A 55 0.90 13.08 2.92
N LEU A 56 0.21 12.22 3.65
CA LEU A 56 0.79 11.01 4.23
C LEU A 56 1.18 10.02 3.12
N LEU A 57 0.34 9.82 2.11
CA LEU A 57 0.66 9.01 0.93
C LEU A 57 1.95 9.49 0.25
N ALA A 58 2.07 10.81 0.04
CA ALA A 58 3.28 11.39 -0.57
C ALA A 58 4.54 11.10 0.28
N LYS A 59 4.46 11.29 1.60
CA LYS A 59 5.57 10.96 2.52
C LYS A 59 5.93 9.48 2.50
N THR A 60 4.93 8.61 2.43
CA THR A 60 5.13 7.16 2.37
C THR A 60 5.81 6.74 1.08
N ILE A 61 5.43 7.32 -0.07
CA ILE A 61 6.11 7.07 -1.34
C ILE A 61 7.56 7.55 -1.27
N ASP A 62 7.81 8.75 -0.75
CA ASP A 62 9.17 9.28 -0.61
C ASP A 62 10.03 8.36 0.28
N ARG A 63 9.47 7.80 1.35
CA ARG A 63 10.15 6.81 2.20
C ARG A 63 10.46 5.52 1.46
N LEU A 64 9.55 5.06 0.61
CA LEU A 64 9.67 3.79 -0.14
C LEU A 64 10.45 3.93 -1.44
N THR A 65 10.92 5.13 -1.79
CA THR A 65 11.67 5.38 -3.02
C THR A 65 13.16 5.53 -2.71
N PRO A 66 13.99 4.53 -3.06
CA PRO A 66 15.43 4.58 -2.84
C PRO A 66 16.07 5.82 -3.46
N PRO A 67 17.12 6.37 -2.83
CA PRO A 67 17.72 7.60 -3.30
C PRO A 67 18.48 7.48 -4.64
N GLU A 68 18.68 6.28 -5.13
CA GLU A 68 19.38 6.00 -6.38
C GLU A 68 18.41 5.85 -7.57
N GLU A 69 17.11 5.72 -7.30
CA GLU A 69 16.07 5.55 -8.32
C GLU A 69 15.43 6.91 -8.69
N ASP A 70 16.21 7.77 -9.36
CA ASP A 70 15.76 9.10 -9.81
C ASP A 70 14.51 9.06 -10.70
N ASP A 71 14.34 7.98 -11.48
CA ASP A 71 13.14 7.73 -12.27
C ASP A 71 11.92 7.53 -11.36
N LEU A 72 12.05 6.78 -10.26
CA LEU A 72 10.93 6.53 -9.34
C LEU A 72 10.60 7.75 -8.48
N ARG A 73 11.60 8.55 -8.07
CA ARG A 73 11.36 9.82 -7.37
C ARG A 73 10.55 10.80 -8.20
N GLN A 74 10.77 10.83 -9.51
CA GLN A 74 9.98 11.66 -10.42
C GLN A 74 8.61 11.04 -10.70
N LEU A 75 8.51 9.71 -10.67
CA LEU A 75 7.26 8.98 -10.85
C LEU A 75 6.33 9.11 -9.65
N GLY A 76 6.78 9.10 -8.40
CA GLY A 76 5.91 9.14 -7.20
C GLY A 76 4.89 10.29 -7.22
N PRO A 77 5.34 11.56 -7.25
CA PRO A 77 4.46 12.73 -7.36
C PRO A 77 3.66 12.75 -8.68
N PHE A 78 4.23 12.26 -9.77
CA PHE A 78 3.54 12.15 -11.06
C PHE A 78 2.41 11.13 -11.01
N LEU A 79 2.61 9.98 -10.36
CA LEU A 79 1.66 8.88 -10.22
C LEU A 79 0.48 9.31 -9.35
N ILE A 80 0.73 9.94 -8.21
CA ILE A 80 -0.33 10.54 -7.38
C ILE A 80 -1.12 11.54 -8.22
N GLY A 81 -0.44 12.49 -8.88
CA GLY A 81 -1.11 13.52 -9.67
C GLY A 81 -1.88 12.97 -10.88
N LEU A 82 -1.38 11.92 -11.52
CA LEU A 82 -2.01 11.26 -12.66
C LEU A 82 -3.25 10.48 -12.22
N LEU A 83 -3.13 9.68 -11.16
CA LEU A 83 -4.21 8.84 -10.67
C LEU A 83 -5.33 9.70 -10.04
N LEU A 84 -5.00 10.73 -9.24
CA LEU A 84 -5.99 11.72 -8.77
C LEU A 84 -6.74 12.41 -9.93
N ARG A 85 -6.07 12.68 -11.06
CA ARG A 85 -6.73 13.24 -12.25
C ARG A 85 -7.62 12.23 -12.96
N GLN A 86 -7.23 10.95 -13.02
CA GLN A 86 -8.04 9.89 -13.63
C GLN A 86 -9.32 9.66 -12.82
N VAL A 87 -9.17 9.60 -11.51
CA VAL A 87 -10.24 9.51 -10.52
C VAL A 87 -11.25 10.65 -10.68
N LYS A 88 -10.79 11.92 -10.68
CA LYS A 88 -11.67 13.08 -10.86
C LYS A 88 -12.42 13.08 -12.20
N ARG A 89 -11.89 12.36 -13.20
CA ARG A 89 -12.48 12.24 -14.54
C ARG A 89 -13.42 11.05 -14.71
N ASN A 90 -13.32 10.02 -13.87
CA ASN A 90 -14.10 8.79 -14.00
C ASN A 90 -14.37 8.15 -12.62
N PRO A 91 -15.35 8.65 -11.85
CA PRO A 91 -15.65 8.15 -10.49
C PRO A 91 -16.16 6.70 -10.44
N THR A 92 -16.43 6.08 -11.58
CA THR A 92 -17.15 4.79 -11.70
C THR A 92 -16.37 3.68 -12.41
N ALA A 93 -15.11 3.89 -12.77
CA ALA A 93 -14.25 2.81 -13.25
C ALA A 93 -13.57 2.17 -12.03
N SER A 94 -13.71 0.89 -11.67
CA SER A 94 -13.88 -0.30 -12.51
C SER A 94 -14.36 -1.49 -11.65
N ASN A 95 -15.13 -2.42 -12.24
CA ASN A 95 -15.60 -3.68 -11.62
C ASN A 95 -14.50 -4.76 -11.44
N CYS A 96 -13.23 -4.38 -11.55
CA CYS A 96 -12.09 -5.22 -11.20
C CYS A 96 -10.92 -4.28 -10.92
N PRO A 97 -10.44 -4.19 -9.67
CA PRO A 97 -9.40 -3.24 -9.34
C PRO A 97 -8.09 -3.58 -10.03
N GLU A 98 -7.50 -2.62 -10.74
CA GLU A 98 -6.28 -2.86 -11.52
C GLU A 98 -5.10 -3.27 -10.62
N TRP A 99 -5.16 -2.92 -9.32
CA TRP A 99 -4.20 -3.37 -8.32
C TRP A 99 -4.18 -4.89 -8.11
N LEU A 100 -5.25 -5.63 -8.40
CA LEU A 100 -5.21 -7.11 -8.35
C LEU A 100 -4.17 -7.69 -9.32
N THR A 101 -3.88 -6.99 -10.41
CA THR A 101 -2.82 -7.40 -11.34
C THR A 101 -1.45 -7.06 -10.79
N LEU A 102 -1.31 -5.88 -10.16
CA LEU A 102 -0.07 -5.39 -9.56
C LEU A 102 0.37 -6.20 -8.33
N THR A 103 -0.57 -6.75 -7.56
CA THR A 103 -0.27 -7.43 -6.29
C THR A 103 0.06 -8.91 -6.45
N LYS A 104 -0.28 -9.54 -7.59
CA LYS A 104 0.09 -10.93 -7.92
C LYS A 104 1.58 -11.27 -7.74
N PRO A 105 2.54 -10.44 -8.19
CA PRO A 105 3.96 -10.72 -8.00
C PRO A 105 4.47 -10.42 -6.59
N LEU A 106 3.64 -9.89 -5.66
CA LEU A 106 4.01 -9.62 -4.26
C LEU A 106 4.04 -10.91 -3.44
N SER A 107 5.05 -11.02 -2.57
CA SER A 107 5.08 -12.00 -1.48
C SER A 107 3.99 -11.67 -0.46
N ASP A 108 3.67 -12.61 0.42
CA ASP A 108 2.63 -12.38 1.44
C ASP A 108 3.05 -11.29 2.43
N ALA A 109 4.34 -11.20 2.79
CA ALA A 109 4.89 -10.11 3.58
C ALA A 109 4.75 -8.74 2.87
N GLU A 110 5.00 -8.67 1.56
CA GLU A 110 4.80 -7.44 0.78
C GLU A 110 3.32 -7.04 0.69
N LYS A 111 2.41 -8.00 0.50
CA LYS A 111 0.96 -7.70 0.49
C LYS A 111 0.49 -7.19 1.85
N LEU A 112 0.98 -7.80 2.93
CA LEU A 112 0.65 -7.37 4.29
C LEU A 112 1.20 -5.97 4.56
N LEU A 113 2.46 -5.70 4.22
CA LEU A 113 3.05 -4.36 4.36
C LEU A 113 2.27 -3.30 3.57
N LEU A 114 1.84 -3.64 2.35
CA LEU A 114 1.00 -2.76 1.54
C LEU A 114 -0.32 -2.45 2.26
N LEU A 115 -1.00 -3.46 2.79
CA LEU A 115 -2.24 -3.26 3.54
C LEU A 115 -2.02 -2.41 4.78
N CYS A 116 -0.91 -2.60 5.50
CA CYS A 116 -0.57 -1.80 6.68
C CYS A 116 -0.44 -0.31 6.35
N PHE A 117 0.23 0.02 5.23
CA PHE A 117 0.30 1.41 4.79
C PHE A 117 -1.04 1.99 4.36
N ALA A 118 -1.94 1.17 3.82
CA ALA A 118 -3.29 1.61 3.50
C ALA A 118 -4.08 1.96 4.78
N TYR A 119 -3.95 1.15 5.83
CA TYR A 119 -4.55 1.44 7.14
C TYR A 119 -3.92 2.67 7.84
N ASP A 120 -2.59 2.78 7.90
CA ASP A 120 -1.87 3.94 8.46
C ASP A 120 -2.35 5.26 7.86
N MET A 121 -2.67 5.22 6.58
CA MET A 121 -3.13 6.38 5.82
C MET A 121 -4.61 6.70 6.01
N SER A 122 -5.48 5.70 6.02
CA SER A 122 -6.89 5.94 6.37
C SER A 122 -7.03 6.45 7.80
N ALA A 123 -6.09 6.08 8.69
CA ALA A 123 -6.03 6.58 10.06
C ALA A 123 -5.28 7.92 10.22
N ALA A 124 -4.99 8.65 9.13
CA ALA A 124 -4.14 9.84 9.17
C ALA A 124 -4.66 10.95 10.10
N ASP A 125 -5.98 11.03 10.28
CA ASP A 125 -6.64 11.98 11.17
C ASP A 125 -7.05 11.38 12.53
N GLY A 126 -6.69 10.11 12.78
CA GLY A 126 -7.00 9.36 13.99
C GLY A 126 -8.32 8.59 13.94
N GLU A 127 -9.10 8.70 12.87
CA GLU A 127 -10.28 7.88 12.62
C GLU A 127 -10.10 7.11 11.30
N ILE A 128 -10.88 6.05 11.08
CA ILE A 128 -10.93 5.37 9.78
C ILE A 128 -12.41 5.36 9.39
N ASP A 129 -12.77 5.97 8.26
CA ASP A 129 -14.16 6.04 7.83
C ASP A 129 -14.72 4.61 7.63
N PRO A 130 -15.97 4.32 8.03
CA PRO A 130 -16.55 2.99 7.84
C PRO A 130 -16.52 2.49 6.38
N THR A 131 -16.62 3.39 5.41
CA THR A 131 -16.59 3.06 3.97
C THR A 131 -15.19 2.67 3.52
N GLU A 132 -14.16 3.36 4.04
CA GLU A 132 -12.75 3.03 3.81
C GLU A 132 -12.40 1.70 4.46
N GLN A 133 -12.86 1.47 5.70
CA GLN A 133 -12.68 0.21 6.40
C GLN A 133 -13.29 -0.96 5.63
N ASP A 134 -14.55 -0.83 5.16
CA ASP A 134 -15.20 -1.83 4.33
C ASP A 134 -14.39 -2.11 3.05
N TYR A 135 -13.81 -1.07 2.44
CA TYR A 135 -12.93 -1.22 1.29
C TYR A 135 -11.62 -1.95 1.63
N LEU A 136 -10.99 -1.61 2.74
CA LEU A 136 -9.77 -2.27 3.24
C LEU A 136 -10.01 -3.75 3.53
N HIS A 137 -11.19 -4.13 4.04
CA HIS A 137 -11.58 -5.54 4.18
C HIS A 137 -11.70 -6.25 2.84
N ILE A 138 -12.28 -5.59 1.83
CA ILE A 138 -12.34 -6.11 0.47
C ILE A 138 -10.92 -6.31 -0.07
N VAL A 139 -10.02 -5.34 0.13
CA VAL A 139 -8.62 -5.43 -0.29
C VAL A 139 -7.93 -6.61 0.41
N ALA A 140 -8.00 -6.68 1.74
CA ALA A 140 -7.40 -7.75 2.54
C ALA A 140 -7.85 -9.14 2.08
N LYS A 141 -9.15 -9.32 1.86
CA LYS A 141 -9.74 -10.58 1.38
C LYS A 141 -9.15 -11.01 0.03
N HIS A 142 -9.01 -10.10 -0.92
CA HIS A 142 -8.45 -10.41 -2.24
C HIS A 142 -6.93 -10.64 -2.20
N LEU A 143 -6.23 -9.99 -1.27
CA LEU A 143 -4.81 -10.25 -1.02
C LEU A 143 -4.56 -11.58 -0.30
N GLY A 144 -5.63 -12.21 0.23
CA GLY A 144 -5.54 -13.45 0.99
C GLY A 144 -5.02 -13.25 2.42
N ILE A 145 -5.22 -12.05 2.98
CA ILE A 145 -4.77 -11.68 4.33
C ILE A 145 -5.80 -12.17 5.36
N ASP A 146 -5.31 -12.71 6.48
CA ASP A 146 -6.15 -13.19 7.58
C ASP A 146 -6.96 -12.02 8.17
N VAL A 147 -8.27 -12.22 8.36
CA VAL A 147 -9.17 -11.22 8.95
C VAL A 147 -8.80 -10.88 10.40
N ARG A 148 -8.08 -11.75 11.10
CA ARG A 148 -7.55 -11.41 12.43
C ARG A 148 -6.53 -10.28 12.34
N TYR A 149 -5.76 -10.20 11.24
CA TYR A 149 -4.79 -9.12 11.04
C TYR A 149 -5.47 -7.79 10.77
N THR A 150 -6.60 -7.75 10.05
CA THR A 150 -7.34 -6.50 9.84
C THR A 150 -7.87 -5.94 11.17
N ALA A 151 -8.34 -6.80 12.08
CA ALA A 151 -8.76 -6.36 13.42
C ALA A 151 -7.59 -5.80 14.26
N VAL A 152 -6.41 -6.41 14.16
CA VAL A 152 -5.18 -5.91 14.81
C VAL A 152 -4.79 -4.53 14.26
N LEU A 153 -4.80 -4.36 12.94
CA LEU A 153 -4.45 -3.09 12.29
C LEU A 153 -5.43 -1.99 12.67
N GLU A 154 -6.73 -2.30 12.68
CA GLU A 154 -7.78 -1.35 13.08
C GLU A 154 -7.63 -0.87 14.52
N ALA A 155 -7.35 -1.78 15.45
CA ALA A 155 -7.13 -1.42 16.84
C ALA A 155 -5.84 -0.58 16.98
N GLY A 156 -4.74 -1.06 16.39
CA GLY A 156 -3.44 -0.40 16.50
C GLY A 156 -3.44 1.02 15.91
N PHE A 157 -4.03 1.24 14.73
CA PHE A 157 -4.05 2.57 14.12
C PHE A 157 -5.12 3.52 14.68
N ARG A 158 -6.03 3.03 15.54
CA ARG A 158 -6.98 3.85 16.31
C ARG A 158 -6.53 4.13 17.74
N ASP A 159 -5.30 3.75 18.09
CA ASP A 159 -4.80 3.78 19.47
C ASP A 159 -5.69 2.98 20.46
N GLU A 160 -6.27 1.87 20.01
CA GLU A 160 -7.09 0.95 20.80
C GLU A 160 -6.33 -0.33 21.20
N ASP A 161 -6.75 -0.95 22.30
CA ASP A 161 -6.14 -2.19 22.81
C ASP A 161 -6.32 -3.37 21.83
N ILE A 162 -5.20 -3.94 21.37
CA ILE A 162 -5.20 -5.14 20.53
C ILE A 162 -5.59 -6.37 21.36
N GLN A 163 -6.77 -6.93 21.10
CA GLN A 163 -7.33 -8.05 21.88
C GLN A 163 -6.76 -9.42 21.50
N ASP A 164 -6.39 -9.63 20.24
CA ASP A 164 -5.86 -10.92 19.75
C ASP A 164 -4.32 -10.88 19.71
N GLU A 165 -3.71 -11.13 20.87
CA GLU A 165 -2.25 -11.16 21.04
C GLU A 165 -1.57 -12.16 20.08
N GLN A 166 -2.22 -13.29 19.79
CA GLN A 166 -1.67 -14.30 18.88
C GLN A 166 -1.62 -13.77 17.45
N ALA A 167 -2.70 -13.14 16.99
CA ALA A 167 -2.73 -12.51 15.67
C ALA A 167 -1.70 -11.37 15.57
N TRP A 168 -1.50 -10.62 16.65
CA TRP A 168 -0.45 -9.61 16.73
C TRP A 168 0.95 -10.21 16.59
N GLU A 169 1.29 -11.26 17.32
CA GLU A 169 2.60 -11.92 17.22
C GLU A 169 2.86 -12.47 15.81
N GLU A 170 1.86 -13.08 15.19
CA GLU A 170 1.95 -13.60 13.82
C GLU A 170 2.15 -12.47 12.81
N LEU A 171 1.38 -11.38 12.92
CA LEU A 171 1.51 -10.19 12.09
C LEU A 171 2.92 -9.59 12.22
N ARG A 172 3.41 -9.43 13.46
CA ARG A 172 4.76 -8.93 13.74
C ARG A 172 5.85 -9.80 13.11
N SER A 173 5.68 -11.12 13.13
CA SER A 173 6.61 -12.05 12.48
C SER A 173 6.63 -11.89 10.95
N GLN A 174 5.49 -11.60 10.33
CA GLN A 174 5.39 -11.40 8.87
C GLN A 174 5.90 -10.02 8.43
N LEU A 175 5.75 -9.01 9.29
CA LEU A 175 6.29 -7.67 9.09
C LEU A 175 7.72 -7.50 9.62
N HIS A 176 8.35 -8.57 10.12
CA HIS A 176 9.71 -8.46 10.65
C HIS A 176 10.65 -7.90 9.56
N PRO A 177 11.51 -6.89 9.87
CA PRO A 177 12.29 -6.19 8.84
C PRO A 177 13.18 -7.10 7.98
N ASP A 178 13.61 -8.24 8.54
CA ASP A 178 14.39 -9.26 7.81
C ASP A 178 13.67 -9.86 6.61
N GLN A 179 12.33 -9.85 6.60
CA GLN A 179 11.52 -10.31 5.47
C GLN A 179 11.73 -9.44 4.23
N PHE A 180 12.23 -8.21 4.37
CA PHE A 180 12.30 -7.23 3.28
C PHE A 180 13.71 -6.94 2.78
N GLN A 181 14.75 -7.53 3.38
CA GLN A 181 16.16 -7.30 3.02
C GLN A 181 16.48 -7.60 1.54
N TYR A 182 15.68 -8.45 0.89
CA TYR A 182 15.85 -8.81 -0.52
C TYR A 182 15.36 -7.74 -1.51
N LEU A 183 14.57 -6.76 -1.05
CA LEU A 183 14.03 -5.67 -1.88
C LEU A 183 15.02 -4.52 -1.90
N ASP A 184 15.08 -3.78 -0.79
CA ASP A 184 15.95 -2.63 -0.56
C ASP A 184 15.87 -2.27 0.94
N MET A 185 16.88 -1.56 1.46
CA MET A 185 16.87 -1.07 2.85
C MET A 185 15.69 -0.15 3.16
N VAL A 186 15.14 0.57 2.18
CA VAL A 186 13.94 1.39 2.40
C VAL A 186 12.73 0.57 2.85
N PHE A 187 12.62 -0.69 2.42
CA PHE A 187 11.53 -1.58 2.86
C PHE A 187 11.75 -2.14 4.27
N VAL A 188 13.01 -2.34 4.65
CA VAL A 188 13.39 -2.71 6.02
C VAL A 188 12.98 -1.60 6.98
N ASP A 189 13.27 -0.34 6.62
CA ASP A 189 12.92 0.83 7.44
C ASP A 189 11.41 1.12 7.42
N ALA A 190 10.74 0.89 6.28
CA ALA A 190 9.29 0.97 6.17
C ALA A 190 8.58 -0.04 7.08
N ALA A 191 9.05 -1.29 7.13
CA ALA A 191 8.50 -2.32 8.01
C ALA A 191 8.69 -1.97 9.48
N ARG A 192 9.87 -1.45 9.87
CA ARG A 192 10.12 -0.93 11.22
C ARG A 192 9.16 0.18 11.60
N TYR A 193 8.99 1.17 10.71
CA TYR A 193 8.06 2.28 10.96
C TYR A 193 6.64 1.78 11.25
N ILE A 194 6.12 0.84 10.45
CA ILE A 194 4.78 0.29 10.69
C ILE A 194 4.69 -0.41 12.04
N LEU A 195 5.70 -1.21 12.38
CA LEU A 195 5.74 -1.88 13.69
C LEU A 195 5.81 -0.88 14.84
N ASP A 196 6.62 0.17 14.71
CA ASP A 196 6.72 1.23 15.71
C ASP A 196 5.38 1.95 15.89
N CYS A 197 4.63 2.22 14.80
CA CYS A 197 3.27 2.79 14.89
C CYS A 197 2.32 1.89 15.66
N LEU A 198 2.35 0.58 15.42
CA LEU A 198 1.43 -0.38 16.06
C LEU A 198 1.83 -0.70 17.53
N GLU A 199 3.12 -0.69 17.85
CA GLU A 199 3.64 -0.99 19.20
C GLU A 199 3.35 0.12 20.21
N VAL A 200 3.27 1.39 19.78
CA VAL A 200 2.91 2.52 20.65
C VAL A 200 1.53 2.33 21.29
N CYS A 201 0.64 1.58 20.64
CA CYS A 201 -0.76 1.38 21.01
C CYS A 201 -0.99 0.08 21.78
N SER A 202 0.05 -0.75 21.95
CA SER A 202 -0.02 -2.09 22.54
C SER A 202 0.30 -2.13 24.05
N LEU A 203 0.34 -0.97 24.74
CA LEU A 203 0.85 -0.83 26.12
C LEU A 203 -0.20 -0.44 27.16
#